data_AF-I7MMM1-F1
#
_entry.id   AF-I7MMM1-F1
#
_cell.length_a   1.000
_cell.length_b   1.000
_cell.length_c   1.000
_cell.angle_alpha   90.00
_cell.angle_beta   90.00
_cell.angle_gamma   90.00
#
_symmetry.space_group_name_H-M   'P 1'
#
loop_
_entity.id
_entity.type
_entity.pdbx_description
1 polymer ?
#
loop_
_entity_poly.entity_id
_entity_poly.type
_entity_poly.pdbx_seq_one_letter_code
_entity_poly.pdbx_strand_id
1 'polypeptide(L)'
;MDNNKKFTPDDVRAFTKPTEQFLCPLSANHYNIQFLDFRIRDVETNKVFFQISREQADEEELKALEQQELSPEEEIEMRTVRYHFGNNFFDIKTIGTSLTFSVGQKPVKNFLMIERHYFREKLIQSYEFKFPFCIPNTTNNWESIYDVPSLSEKEKEEMILNPWETKSDSFYFVGDELVMHNKAEYNYAPLDSDEEQNYDDNDDDNE
;
A
#
# COMPACT_ATOMS: atom_id res chain seq x y z
N MET A 1 -22.97 1.12 -8.05
CA MET A 1 -22.17 0.87 -9.26
C MET A 1 -22.41 -0.56 -9.72
N ASP A 2 -22.38 -0.85 -11.02
CA ASP A 2 -22.60 -2.22 -11.52
C ASP A 2 -21.57 -3.17 -10.90
N ASN A 3 -22.04 -4.14 -10.10
CA ASN A 3 -21.25 -5.15 -9.39
C ASN A 3 -20.48 -6.12 -10.31
N ASN A 4 -20.40 -5.82 -11.61
CA ASN A 4 -19.82 -6.68 -12.64
C ASN A 4 -18.79 -5.96 -13.52
N LYS A 5 -18.47 -4.68 -13.23
CA LYS A 5 -17.43 -3.96 -13.95
C LYS A 5 -16.06 -4.50 -13.54
N LYS A 6 -15.40 -5.20 -14.46
CA LYS A 6 -13.99 -5.58 -14.33
C LYS A 6 -13.12 -4.39 -14.73
N PHE A 7 -12.17 -4.04 -13.88
CA PHE A 7 -11.17 -3.00 -14.16
C PHE A 7 -9.88 -3.67 -14.64
N THR A 8 -9.28 -3.08 -15.66
CA THR A 8 -7.98 -3.46 -16.22
C THR A 8 -6.88 -2.50 -15.74
N PRO A 9 -5.60 -2.84 -15.94
CA PRO A 9 -4.50 -1.91 -15.69
C PRO A 9 -4.66 -0.58 -16.43
N ASP A 10 -5.15 -0.59 -17.68
CA ASP A 10 -5.32 0.64 -18.46
C ASP A 10 -6.45 1.53 -17.92
N ASP A 11 -7.52 0.94 -17.39
CA ASP A 11 -8.60 1.70 -16.76
C ASP A 11 -8.08 2.51 -15.57
N VAL A 12 -7.31 1.89 -14.68
CA VAL A 12 -6.83 2.56 -13.45
C VAL A 12 -5.72 3.57 -13.74
N ARG A 13 -4.90 3.36 -14.77
CA ARG A 13 -3.90 4.35 -15.23
C ARG A 13 -4.55 5.69 -15.62
N ALA A 14 -5.79 5.65 -16.10
CA ALA A 14 -6.53 6.83 -16.52
C ALA A 14 -7.15 7.62 -15.35
N PHE A 15 -7.15 7.09 -14.12
CA PHE A 15 -7.79 7.77 -12.98
C PHE A 15 -7.02 9.01 -12.54
N THR A 16 -7.71 10.15 -12.50
CA THR A 16 -7.14 11.43 -12.07
C THR A 16 -7.52 11.80 -10.63
N LYS A 17 -8.37 10.98 -10.00
CA LYS A 17 -8.94 11.16 -8.66
C LYS A 17 -8.94 9.83 -7.89
N PRO A 18 -8.90 9.87 -6.54
CA PRO A 18 -9.03 8.67 -5.74
C PRO A 18 -10.40 8.01 -5.96
N THR A 19 -10.48 6.69 -5.82
CA THR A 19 -11.77 5.99 -5.92
C THR A 19 -12.57 6.17 -4.64
N GLU A 20 -13.90 6.29 -4.76
CA GLU A 20 -14.79 6.43 -3.59
C GLU A 20 -14.94 5.11 -2.82
N GLN A 21 -14.89 3.98 -3.52
CA GLN A 21 -15.10 2.64 -2.99
C GLN A 21 -14.03 1.67 -3.48
N PHE A 22 -13.92 0.50 -2.86
CA PHE A 22 -13.08 -0.57 -3.38
C PHE A 22 -13.62 -1.07 -4.73
N LEU A 23 -12.70 -1.37 -5.67
CA LEU A 23 -13.06 -1.78 -7.04
C LEU A 23 -13.12 -3.30 -7.23
N CYS A 24 -12.79 -4.08 -6.21
CA CYS A 24 -12.95 -5.53 -6.19
C CYS A 24 -13.31 -6.00 -4.77
N PRO A 25 -14.12 -7.06 -4.65
CA PRO A 25 -14.38 -7.71 -3.36
C PRO A 25 -13.13 -8.45 -2.85
N LEU A 26 -13.09 -8.76 -1.55
CA LEU A 26 -12.03 -9.59 -0.95
C LEU A 26 -11.91 -10.96 -1.63
N SER A 27 -13.03 -11.56 -2.05
CA SER A 27 -13.07 -12.83 -2.77
C SER A 27 -12.44 -12.80 -4.17
N ALA A 28 -12.09 -11.61 -4.70
CA ALA A 28 -11.32 -11.51 -5.94
C ALA A 28 -9.90 -12.06 -5.78
N ASN A 29 -9.35 -12.08 -4.56
CA ASN A 29 -8.03 -12.62 -4.23
C ASN A 29 -8.01 -14.15 -4.16
N HIS A 30 -8.48 -14.82 -5.21
CA HIS A 30 -8.53 -16.28 -5.30
C HIS A 30 -7.14 -16.93 -5.54
N TYR A 31 -6.07 -16.14 -5.52
CA TYR A 31 -4.67 -16.56 -5.49
C TYR A 31 -4.15 -16.69 -4.05
N ASN A 32 -4.93 -16.25 -3.05
CA ASN A 32 -4.55 -16.19 -1.65
C ASN A 32 -3.20 -15.47 -1.45
N ILE A 33 -3.09 -14.28 -2.03
CA ILE A 33 -1.93 -13.41 -1.82
C ILE A 33 -2.09 -12.73 -0.47
N GLN A 34 -1.12 -12.88 0.42
CA GLN A 34 -1.16 -12.27 1.75
C GLN A 34 0.11 -11.46 1.99
N PHE A 35 -0.03 -10.15 2.21
CA PHE A 35 1.07 -9.31 2.68
C PHE A 35 1.33 -9.61 4.15
N LEU A 36 2.57 -9.87 4.53
CA LEU A 36 2.96 -10.32 5.87
C LEU A 36 3.83 -9.29 6.58
N ASP A 37 4.72 -8.62 5.85
CA ASP A 37 5.55 -7.55 6.38
C ASP A 37 5.71 -6.47 5.32
N PHE A 38 5.59 -5.21 5.73
CA PHE A 38 5.84 -4.07 4.86
C PHE A 38 6.62 -3.00 5.61
N ARG A 39 7.74 -2.58 5.03
CA ARG A 39 8.66 -1.58 5.61
C ARG A 39 8.95 -0.48 4.61
N ILE A 40 8.97 0.77 5.07
CA ILE A 40 9.40 1.96 4.33
C ILE A 40 10.63 2.54 5.02
N ARG A 41 11.71 2.78 4.28
CA ARG A 41 12.94 3.42 4.77
C ARG A 41 13.43 4.52 3.84
N ASP A 42 14.15 5.49 4.40
CA ASP A 42 15.07 6.35 3.64
C ASP A 42 16.22 5.49 3.11
N VAL A 43 16.53 5.60 1.82
CA VAL A 43 17.68 4.88 1.24
C VAL A 43 19.00 5.51 1.64
N GLU A 44 19.05 6.84 1.85
CA GLU A 44 20.28 7.55 2.18
C GLU A 44 20.69 7.31 3.64
N THR A 45 19.75 7.39 4.58
CA THR A 45 20.03 7.27 6.02
C THR A 45 19.69 5.92 6.64
N ASN A 46 18.96 5.05 5.92
CA ASN A 46 18.33 3.82 6.43
C ASN A 46 17.27 4.02 7.53
N LYS A 47 16.92 5.26 7.88
CA LYS A 47 15.83 5.53 8.84
C LYS A 47 14.53 4.88 8.37
N VAL A 48 13.85 4.19 9.28
CA VAL A 48 12.56 3.54 9.03
C VAL A 48 11.43 4.50 9.35
N PHE A 49 10.55 4.76 8.38
CA PHE A 49 9.37 5.62 8.56
C PHE A 49 8.10 4.85 8.82
N PHE A 50 8.11 3.55 8.55
CA PHE A 50 6.98 2.70 8.77
C PHE A 50 7.40 1.24 8.71
N GLN A 51 6.88 0.45 9.62
CA GLN A 51 6.87 -0.99 9.48
C GLN A 51 5.58 -1.54 10.06
N ILE A 52 4.97 -2.47 9.34
CA ILE A 52 3.85 -3.26 9.84
C ILE A 52 4.12 -4.72 9.49
N SER A 53 3.93 -5.59 10.47
CA SER A 53 4.01 -7.03 10.30
C SER A 53 2.72 -7.65 10.81
N ARG A 54 2.29 -8.72 10.17
CA ARG A 54 1.17 -9.55 10.62
C ARG A 54 1.48 -11.01 10.34
N GLU A 55 0.89 -11.87 11.15
CA GLU A 55 0.96 -13.30 10.94
C GLU A 55 0.20 -13.70 9.67
N GLN A 56 0.57 -14.86 9.12
CA GLN A 56 -0.15 -15.41 7.98
C GLN A 56 -1.53 -15.88 8.44
N ALA A 57 -2.57 -15.47 7.73
CA ALA A 57 -3.94 -15.85 8.04
C ALA A 57 -4.13 -17.36 7.90
N ASP A 58 -4.80 -17.95 8.88
CA ASP A 58 -5.13 -19.37 8.89
C ASP A 58 -6.31 -19.72 7.96
N GLU A 59 -6.63 -21.01 7.85
CA GLU A 59 -7.73 -21.44 6.97
C GLU A 59 -9.11 -20.92 7.39
N GLU A 60 -9.32 -20.63 8.67
CA GLU A 60 -10.61 -20.19 9.20
C GLU A 60 -10.80 -18.70 8.90
N GLU A 61 -9.77 -17.88 9.14
CA GLU A 61 -9.73 -16.47 8.74
C GLU A 61 -9.90 -16.30 7.23
N LEU A 62 -9.20 -17.09 6.42
CA LEU A 62 -9.33 -17.04 4.96
C LEU A 62 -10.75 -17.37 4.49
N LYS A 63 -11.42 -18.34 5.13
CA LYS A 63 -12.81 -18.68 4.81
C LYS A 63 -13.77 -17.55 5.17
N ALA A 64 -13.57 -16.87 6.29
CA ALA A 64 -14.38 -15.71 6.69
C ALA A 64 -14.22 -14.55 5.67
N LEU A 65 -12.98 -14.30 5.21
CA LEU A 65 -12.70 -13.30 4.18
C LEU A 65 -13.34 -13.64 2.83
N GLU A 66 -13.27 -14.90 2.41
CA GLU A 66 -13.90 -15.37 1.17
C GLU A 66 -15.43 -15.25 1.20
N GLN A 67 -16.03 -15.52 2.37
CA GLN A 67 -17.47 -15.44 2.59
C GLN A 67 -17.97 -14.00 2.80
N GLN A 68 -17.07 -13.01 2.81
CA GLN A 68 -17.39 -11.59 3.02
C GLN A 68 -18.18 -11.35 4.30
N GLU A 69 -17.79 -12.02 5.38
CA GLU A 69 -18.47 -11.89 6.68
C GLU A 69 -18.12 -10.60 7.43
N LEU A 70 -17.23 -9.77 6.88
CA LEU A 70 -16.85 -8.48 7.43
C LEU A 70 -17.93 -7.43 7.19
N SER A 71 -18.17 -6.59 8.19
CA SER A 71 -18.89 -5.33 8.00
C SER A 71 -18.12 -4.39 7.07
N PRO A 72 -18.80 -3.42 6.42
CA PRO A 72 -18.14 -2.41 5.60
C PRO A 72 -17.03 -1.65 6.35
N GLU A 73 -17.23 -1.39 7.65
CA GLU A 73 -16.26 -0.72 8.50
C GLU A 73 -14.99 -1.56 8.71
N GLU A 74 -15.15 -2.85 9.01
CA GLU A 74 -14.02 -3.79 9.18
C GLU A 74 -13.24 -3.99 7.86
N GLU A 75 -13.93 -4.06 6.72
CA GLU A 75 -13.27 -4.12 5.41
C GLU A 75 -12.43 -2.87 5.14
N ILE A 76 -12.97 -1.69 5.45
CA ILE A 76 -12.23 -0.41 5.29
C ILE A 76 -11.00 -0.40 6.18
N GLU A 77 -11.13 -0.78 7.45
CA GLU A 77 -10.01 -0.80 8.41
C GLU A 77 -8.92 -1.80 7.97
N MET A 78 -9.32 -2.98 7.50
CA MET A 78 -8.39 -3.99 7.02
C MET A 78 -7.63 -3.58 5.75
N ARG A 79 -8.30 -2.86 4.84
CA ARG A 79 -7.75 -2.52 3.51
C ARG A 79 -7.19 -1.09 3.43
N THR A 80 -7.24 -0.31 4.51
CA THR A 80 -6.78 1.08 4.53
C THR A 80 -5.67 1.27 5.56
N VAL A 81 -4.48 1.65 5.11
CA VAL A 81 -3.36 1.98 6.01
C VAL A 81 -3.31 3.49 6.24
N ARG A 82 -3.12 3.90 7.49
CA ARG A 82 -2.92 5.32 7.83
C ARG A 82 -1.45 5.56 8.18
N TYR A 83 -0.82 6.45 7.43
CA TYR A 83 0.58 6.82 7.63
C TYR A 83 0.66 8.20 8.26
N HIS A 84 1.47 8.36 9.30
CA HIS A 84 1.88 9.66 9.82
C HIS A 84 3.40 9.78 9.70
N PHE A 85 3.86 10.44 8.65
CA PHE A 85 5.29 10.46 8.31
C PHE A 85 6.04 11.67 8.86
N GLY A 86 5.34 12.70 9.33
CA GLY A 86 5.95 13.98 9.64
C GLY A 86 6.29 14.81 8.40
N ASN A 87 6.60 16.08 8.62
CA ASN A 87 6.96 17.03 7.56
C ASN A 87 8.35 16.77 6.97
N ASN A 88 9.28 16.23 7.76
CA ASN A 88 10.63 15.87 7.33
C ASN A 88 10.64 14.82 6.20
N PHE A 89 9.52 14.11 5.98
CA PHE A 89 9.37 13.17 4.87
C PHE A 89 9.60 13.83 3.50
N PHE A 90 9.31 15.14 3.35
CA PHE A 90 9.51 15.86 2.10
C PHE A 90 10.97 16.18 1.78
N ASP A 91 11.90 15.98 2.73
CA ASP A 91 13.34 16.17 2.51
C ASP A 91 14.01 14.93 1.90
N ILE A 92 13.31 13.79 1.93
CA ILE A 92 13.80 12.52 1.40
C ILE A 92 13.70 12.53 -0.13
N LYS A 93 14.77 12.10 -0.80
CA LYS A 93 14.79 11.99 -2.26
C LYS A 93 14.31 10.63 -2.73
N THR A 94 14.72 9.58 -2.04
CA THR A 94 14.55 8.21 -2.49
C THR A 94 14.15 7.33 -1.31
N ILE A 95 13.06 6.57 -1.49
CA ILE A 95 12.58 5.62 -0.48
C ILE A 95 12.77 4.18 -0.95
N GLY A 96 13.08 3.32 0.01
CA GLY A 96 13.13 1.88 -0.16
C GLY A 96 11.90 1.28 0.51
N THR A 97 11.16 0.47 -0.22
CA THR A 97 10.03 -0.31 0.30
C THR A 97 10.38 -1.79 0.25
N SER A 98 10.20 -2.49 1.35
CA SER A 98 10.32 -3.95 1.44
C SER A 98 8.96 -4.54 1.71
N LEU A 99 8.59 -5.57 0.96
CA LEU A 99 7.34 -6.31 1.10
C LEU A 99 7.64 -7.80 1.19
N THR A 100 7.22 -8.41 2.28
CA THR A 100 7.14 -9.86 2.45
C THR A 100 5.70 -10.30 2.21
N PHE A 101 5.49 -11.26 1.32
CA PHE A 101 4.14 -11.75 1.03
C PHE A 101 4.11 -13.23 0.65
N SER A 102 3.06 -13.95 1.05
CA SER A 102 2.82 -15.33 0.64
C SER A 102 1.84 -15.41 -0.53
N VAL A 103 1.92 -16.53 -1.26
CA VAL A 103 1.02 -16.88 -2.36
C VAL A 103 0.49 -18.30 -2.12
N GLY A 104 -0.80 -18.52 -2.39
CA GLY A 104 -1.44 -19.83 -2.26
C GLY A 104 -1.07 -20.83 -3.36
N GLN A 105 -1.96 -21.80 -3.58
CA GLN A 105 -1.69 -22.94 -4.47
C GLN A 105 -1.66 -22.59 -5.96
N LYS A 106 -2.20 -21.44 -6.35
CA LYS A 106 -2.23 -21.01 -7.75
C LYS A 106 -0.96 -20.23 -8.09
N PRO A 107 -0.31 -20.52 -9.23
CA PRO A 107 0.84 -19.74 -9.68
C PRO A 107 0.41 -18.32 -10.02
N VAL A 108 1.19 -17.33 -9.58
CA VAL A 108 0.91 -15.92 -9.86
C VAL A 108 1.90 -15.42 -10.92
N LYS A 109 1.37 -15.06 -12.09
CA LYS A 109 2.12 -14.59 -13.26
C LYS A 109 1.73 -13.15 -13.58
N ASN A 110 2.69 -12.36 -14.06
CA ASN A 110 2.45 -10.96 -14.44
C ASN A 110 1.78 -10.18 -13.31
N PHE A 111 2.31 -10.32 -12.09
CA PHE A 111 1.76 -9.62 -10.94
C PHE A 111 2.21 -8.16 -10.98
N LEU A 112 1.23 -7.27 -10.94
CA LEU A 112 1.40 -5.86 -11.22
C LEU A 112 0.73 -5.06 -10.12
N MET A 113 1.48 -4.18 -9.48
CA MET A 113 0.92 -3.14 -8.62
C MET A 113 0.95 -1.80 -9.35
N ILE A 114 -0.19 -1.15 -9.45
CA ILE A 114 -0.29 0.27 -9.84
C ILE A 114 -0.72 1.04 -8.61
N GLU A 115 0.13 1.92 -8.13
CA GLU A 115 -0.17 2.78 -7.00
C GLU A 115 -0.31 4.22 -7.47
N ARG A 116 -1.39 4.88 -7.04
CA ARG A 116 -1.71 6.25 -7.45
C ARG A 116 -1.92 7.10 -6.21
N HIS A 117 -1.16 8.17 -6.09
CA HIS A 117 -1.23 9.12 -5.00
C HIS A 117 -1.94 10.38 -5.45
N TYR A 118 -2.82 10.88 -4.59
CA TYR A 118 -3.63 12.05 -4.83
C TYR A 118 -3.53 12.99 -3.63
N PHE A 119 -3.47 14.28 -3.89
CA PHE A 119 -3.80 15.29 -2.89
C PHE A 119 -5.15 15.89 -3.26
N ARG A 120 -6.17 15.68 -2.41
CA ARG A 120 -7.57 15.95 -2.73
C ARG A 120 -7.97 15.21 -4.02
N GLU A 121 -8.45 15.93 -5.02
CA GLU A 121 -8.87 15.39 -6.32
C GLU A 121 -7.80 15.53 -7.42
N LYS A 122 -6.53 15.72 -7.05
CA LYS A 122 -5.42 15.87 -8.00
C LYS A 122 -4.44 14.72 -7.85
N LEU A 123 -4.20 13.98 -8.93
CA LEU A 123 -3.08 13.03 -9.02
C LEU A 123 -1.75 13.78 -8.84
N ILE A 124 -0.98 13.39 -7.84
CA ILE A 124 0.35 13.94 -7.56
C ILE A 124 1.46 12.99 -8.01
N GLN A 125 1.20 11.68 -7.99
CA GLN A 125 2.19 10.68 -8.40
C GLN A 125 1.55 9.34 -8.77
N SER A 126 2.19 8.59 -9.66
CA SER A 126 1.81 7.21 -9.95
C SER A 126 3.04 6.34 -10.09
N TYR A 127 3.03 5.21 -9.42
CA TYR A 127 4.04 4.18 -9.51
C TYR A 127 3.47 2.91 -10.13
N GLU A 128 4.32 2.20 -10.87
CA GLU A 128 3.98 0.90 -11.44
C GLU A 128 5.10 -0.08 -11.13
N PHE A 129 4.76 -1.17 -10.45
CA PHE A 129 5.70 -2.17 -9.99
C PHE A 129 5.34 -3.54 -10.52
N LYS A 130 6.28 -4.16 -11.24
CA LYS A 130 6.13 -5.50 -11.82
C LYS A 130 6.86 -6.50 -10.95
N PHE A 131 6.10 -7.38 -10.35
CA PHE A 131 6.63 -8.47 -9.56
C PHE A 131 7.07 -9.61 -10.49
N PRO A 132 8.14 -10.35 -10.11
CA PRO A 132 8.51 -11.56 -10.83
C PRO A 132 7.43 -12.63 -10.68
N PHE A 133 7.59 -13.72 -11.43
CA PHE A 133 6.77 -14.91 -11.25
C PHE A 133 6.83 -15.38 -9.79
N CYS A 134 5.66 -15.49 -9.13
CA CYS A 134 5.60 -15.98 -7.76
C CYS A 134 5.21 -17.46 -7.78
N ILE A 135 6.05 -18.27 -7.14
CA ILE A 135 5.90 -19.72 -7.07
C ILE A 135 4.71 -20.06 -6.15
N PRO A 136 3.88 -21.05 -6.49
CA PRO A 136 2.81 -21.51 -5.60
C PRO A 136 3.32 -21.92 -4.21
N ASN A 137 2.55 -21.62 -3.17
CA ASN A 137 2.82 -21.99 -1.78
C ASN A 137 4.20 -21.52 -1.28
N THR A 138 4.64 -20.34 -1.70
CA THR A 138 5.88 -19.72 -1.20
C THR A 138 5.62 -18.37 -0.55
N THR A 139 6.53 -18.01 0.34
CA THR A 139 6.72 -16.63 0.80
C THR A 139 7.79 -15.97 -0.05
N ASN A 140 7.55 -14.74 -0.47
CA ASN A 140 8.38 -13.97 -1.38
C ASN A 140 8.75 -12.65 -0.69
N ASN A 141 10.01 -12.24 -0.86
CA ASN A 141 10.49 -10.94 -0.43
C ASN A 141 10.73 -10.10 -1.68
N TRP A 142 10.25 -8.87 -1.65
CA TRP A 142 10.41 -7.93 -2.75
C TRP A 142 10.81 -6.56 -2.21
N GLU A 143 11.86 -5.98 -2.79
CA GLU A 143 12.29 -4.62 -2.49
C GLU A 143 12.12 -3.74 -3.74
N SER A 144 11.69 -2.52 -3.51
CA SER A 144 11.63 -1.48 -4.54
C SER A 144 12.16 -0.17 -4.01
N ILE A 145 13.01 0.46 -4.82
CA ILE A 145 13.60 1.76 -4.54
C ILE A 145 13.09 2.73 -5.59
N TYR A 146 12.53 3.85 -5.15
CA TYR A 146 11.97 4.86 -6.04
C TYR A 146 12.03 6.25 -5.44
N ASP A 147 12.04 7.24 -6.33
CA ASP A 147 12.13 8.64 -5.94
C ASP A 147 10.79 9.18 -5.44
N VAL A 148 10.85 9.95 -4.37
CA VAL A 148 9.72 10.74 -3.84
C VAL A 148 9.32 11.77 -4.89
N PRO A 149 8.03 12.04 -5.12
CA PRO A 149 7.61 12.98 -6.16
C PRO A 149 8.18 14.38 -5.89
N SER A 150 8.61 15.04 -6.97
CA SER A 150 8.97 16.44 -6.92
C SER A 150 7.73 17.30 -6.77
N LEU A 151 7.45 17.75 -5.54
CA LEU A 151 6.35 18.64 -5.19
C LEU A 151 6.85 20.08 -5.06
N SER A 152 6.02 21.05 -5.43
CA SER A 152 6.32 22.46 -5.14
C SER A 152 6.22 22.74 -3.64
N GLU A 153 6.94 23.75 -3.14
CA GLU A 153 6.89 24.14 -1.73
C GLU A 153 5.46 24.45 -1.25
N LYS A 154 4.64 25.07 -2.12
CA LYS A 154 3.23 25.32 -1.83
C LYS A 154 2.41 24.03 -1.67
N GLU A 155 2.69 23.00 -2.49
CA GLU A 155 2.00 21.71 -2.36
C GLU A 155 2.39 21.00 -1.06
N LYS A 156 3.68 21.03 -0.70
CA LYS A 156 4.16 20.50 0.57
C LYS A 156 3.47 21.20 1.75
N GLU A 157 3.44 22.52 1.77
CA GLU A 157 2.77 23.32 2.81
C GLU A 157 1.28 22.96 2.94
N GLU A 158 0.56 22.86 1.83
CA GLU A 158 -0.85 22.46 1.84
C GLU A 158 -1.04 21.03 2.36
N MET A 159 -0.18 20.09 1.98
CA MET A 159 -0.24 18.70 2.45
C MET A 159 0.06 18.57 3.95
N ILE A 160 0.96 19.40 4.48
CA ILE A 160 1.26 19.48 5.93
C ILE A 160 0.05 20.03 6.70
N LEU A 161 -0.60 21.07 6.18
CA LEU A 161 -1.73 21.75 6.84
C LEU A 161 -3.06 20.98 6.76
N ASN A 162 -3.18 20.01 5.86
CA ASN A 162 -4.41 19.27 5.59
C ASN A 162 -4.16 17.75 5.72
N PRO A 163 -3.99 17.23 6.95
CA PRO A 163 -3.72 15.82 7.18
C PRO A 163 -4.86 14.95 6.63
N TRP A 164 -4.53 13.75 6.16
CA TRP A 164 -5.46 12.76 5.62
C TRP A 164 -6.15 13.13 4.30
N GLU A 165 -5.91 14.34 3.77
CA GLU A 165 -6.38 14.74 2.42
C GLU A 165 -5.46 14.24 1.30
N THR A 166 -4.26 13.79 1.65
CA THR A 166 -3.44 12.97 0.75
C THR A 166 -3.86 11.52 0.89
N LYS A 167 -4.20 10.88 -0.23
CA LYS A 167 -4.66 9.49 -0.27
C LYS A 167 -4.01 8.74 -1.41
N SER A 168 -3.95 7.42 -1.31
CA SER A 168 -3.56 6.57 -2.42
C SER A 168 -4.50 5.40 -2.63
N ASP A 169 -4.51 4.95 -3.87
CA ASP A 169 -5.10 3.67 -4.27
C ASP A 169 -3.98 2.77 -4.80
N SER A 170 -3.85 1.58 -4.22
CA SER A 170 -2.92 0.54 -4.66
C SER A 170 -3.72 -0.61 -5.27
N PHE A 171 -3.66 -0.71 -6.60
CA PHE A 171 -4.37 -1.71 -7.39
C PHE A 171 -3.43 -2.86 -7.75
N TYR A 172 -3.83 -4.09 -7.43
CA TYR A 172 -3.02 -5.29 -7.68
C TYR A 172 -3.69 -6.17 -8.72
N PHE A 173 -2.95 -6.47 -9.78
CA PHE A 173 -3.42 -7.27 -10.91
C PHE A 173 -2.60 -8.54 -11.07
N VAL A 174 -3.25 -9.65 -11.41
CA VAL A 174 -2.59 -10.84 -11.93
C VAL A 174 -2.99 -10.99 -13.40
N GLY A 175 -2.06 -10.68 -14.32
CA GLY A 175 -2.43 -10.42 -15.70
C GLY A 175 -3.27 -9.14 -15.81
N ASP A 176 -4.48 -9.22 -16.37
CA ASP A 176 -5.40 -8.09 -16.51
C ASP A 176 -6.54 -8.09 -15.48
N GLU A 177 -6.51 -9.02 -14.52
CA GLU A 177 -7.54 -9.16 -13.49
C GLU A 177 -7.14 -8.44 -12.20
N LEU A 178 -7.96 -7.48 -11.76
CA LEU A 178 -7.82 -6.83 -10.46
C LEU A 178 -8.18 -7.82 -9.33
N VAL A 179 -7.19 -8.21 -8.54
CA VAL A 179 -7.33 -9.22 -7.47
C VAL A 179 -7.35 -8.62 -6.07
N MET A 180 -6.71 -7.46 -5.88
CA MET A 180 -6.73 -6.73 -4.61
C MET A 180 -6.72 -5.22 -4.88
N HIS A 181 -7.27 -4.47 -3.94
CA HIS A 181 -7.24 -3.02 -3.98
C HIS A 181 -7.17 -2.48 -2.56
N ASN A 182 -6.06 -1.85 -2.22
CA ASN A 182 -5.86 -1.26 -0.89
C ASN A 182 -5.85 0.26 -1.02
N LYS A 183 -6.14 0.92 0.09
CA LYS A 183 -6.09 2.37 0.20
C LYS A 183 -5.07 2.78 1.25
N ALA A 184 -4.62 4.02 1.15
CA ALA A 184 -3.96 4.65 2.27
C ALA A 184 -4.29 6.13 2.39
N GLU A 185 -4.11 6.64 3.60
CA GLU A 185 -4.25 8.05 3.94
C GLU A 185 -2.97 8.53 4.62
N TYR A 186 -2.53 9.74 4.30
CA TYR A 186 -1.22 10.24 4.72
C TYR A 186 -1.37 11.54 5.53
N ASN A 187 -0.62 11.60 6.61
CA ASN A 187 -0.45 12.77 7.46
C ASN A 187 1.03 13.19 7.45
N TYR A 188 1.27 14.43 7.04
CA TYR A 188 2.60 15.06 7.02
C TYR A 188 2.70 16.21 8.02
N ALA A 189 1.70 16.39 8.90
CA ALA A 189 1.82 17.30 10.02
C ALA A 189 3.02 16.87 10.89
N PRO A 190 3.70 17.81 11.56
CA PRO A 190 4.80 17.49 12.47
C PRO A 190 4.43 16.34 13.40
N LEU A 191 5.36 15.40 13.59
CA LEU A 191 5.22 14.35 14.58
C LEU A 191 5.28 14.98 15.97
N ASP A 192 4.50 14.45 16.91
CA ASP A 192 4.69 14.81 18.31
C ASP A 192 6.03 14.21 18.79
N SER A 193 6.66 14.79 19.82
CA SER A 193 8.01 14.39 20.27
C SER A 193 8.15 12.91 20.66
N ASP A 194 7.04 12.26 20.99
CA ASP A 194 6.98 10.84 21.36
C ASP A 194 6.86 9.92 20.13
N GLU A 195 6.35 10.42 19.00
CA GLU A 195 6.24 9.66 17.74
C GLU A 195 7.55 9.65 16.97
N GLU A 196 8.39 10.67 17.12
CA GLU A 196 9.75 10.69 16.54
C GLU A 196 10.64 9.56 17.09
N GLN A 197 10.46 9.17 18.36
CA GLN A 197 11.26 8.12 19.02
C GLN A 197 10.90 6.71 18.55
N ASN A 198 9.62 6.44 18.24
CA ASN A 198 9.17 5.13 17.77
C ASN A 198 9.77 4.73 16.40
N TYR A 199 10.26 5.69 15.62
CA TYR A 199 10.95 5.43 14.36
C TYR A 199 12.45 5.16 14.52
N ASP A 200 13.05 5.54 15.65
CA ASP A 200 14.48 5.37 15.91
C ASP A 200 14.77 4.13 16.78
N ASP A 201 13.78 3.53 17.46
CA ASP A 201 13.97 2.45 18.46
C ASP A 201 13.76 0.99 17.94
N ASN A 202 13.60 0.76 16.63
CA ASN A 202 13.49 -0.62 16.08
C ASN A 202 14.81 -1.20 15.55
N ASP A 203 15.94 -0.51 15.71
CA ASP A 203 17.27 -1.08 15.50
C ASP A 203 17.81 -1.66 16.82
N ASP A 204 17.14 -2.67 17.36
CA ASP A 204 17.82 -3.63 18.26
C ASP A 204 18.20 -4.84 17.41
N ASP A 205 19.48 -4.83 17.00
CA ASP A 205 20.26 -6.00 16.62
C ASP A 205 19.96 -7.15 17.59
N ASN A 206 19.15 -8.13 17.15
CA ASN A 206 19.12 -9.43 17.81
C ASN A 206 20.33 -10.24 17.32
N GLU A 207 21.25 -10.44 18.27
CA GLU A 207 22.43 -11.33 18.25
C GLU A 207 22.26 -12.65 17.49
#